data_AF-A0A436FG40-F1
#
_entry.id   AF-A0A436FG40-F1
#
_cell.length_a   1.000
_cell.length_b   1.000
_cell.length_c   1.000
_cell.angle_alpha   90.00
_cell.angle_beta   90.00
_cell.angle_gamma   90.00
#
_symmetry.space_group_name_H-M   'P 1'
#
loop_
_entity.id
_entity.type
_entity.pdbx_description
1 polymer ?
#
loop_
_entity_poly.entity_id
_entity_poly.type
_entity_poly.pdbx_seq_one_letter_code
_entity_poly.pdbx_strand_id
1 'polypeptide(L)' 'VNVAPGGYCDTQIRMVDGRVAEVAYAGDNNLPNRRDALCVSTVDACVTYARQHGQRPAARSAR' A
#
# COMPACT_ATOMS: atom_id res chain seq x y z
N VAL A 1 -4.15 -23.72 16.39
CA VAL A 1 -3.98 -22.27 16.15
C VAL A 1 -5.18 -21.78 15.36
N ASN A 2 -5.93 -20.83 15.89
CA ASN A 2 -7.05 -20.21 15.16
C ASN A 2 -6.48 -19.10 14.28
N VAL A 3 -6.31 -19.36 12.98
CA VAL A 3 -5.95 -18.34 11.99
C VAL A 3 -7.25 -17.97 11.29
N ALA A 4 -7.70 -16.73 11.41
CA ALA A 4 -8.87 -16.27 10.67
C ALA A 4 -8.59 -16.42 9.15
N PRO A 5 -9.58 -16.77 8.29
CA PRO A 5 -9.32 -17.20 6.92
C PRO A 5 -8.89 -16.09 5.95
N GLY A 6 -8.75 -14.85 6.43
CA GLY A 6 -8.34 -13.72 5.62
C GLY A 6 -7.30 -12.92 6.40
N GLY A 7 -6.17 -12.66 5.76
CA GLY A 7 -5.29 -11.61 6.22
C GLY A 7 -5.89 -10.24 5.90
N TYR A 8 -5.61 -9.25 6.73
CA TYR A 8 -6.08 -7.89 6.52
C TYR A 8 -4.92 -6.94 6.23
N CYS A 9 -5.21 -5.93 5.42
CA CYS A 9 -4.31 -4.82 5.21
C CYS A 9 -5.06 -3.51 5.11
N ASP A 10 -4.85 -2.64 6.08
CA ASP A 10 -5.30 -1.26 6.04
C ASP A 10 -4.18 -0.37 5.52
N THR A 11 -4.52 0.56 4.64
CA THR A 11 -3.59 1.52 4.07
C THR A 11 -4.11 2.94 4.25
N GLN A 12 -3.20 3.86 4.57
CA GLN A 12 -3.46 5.28 4.61
C GLN A 12 -2.52 5.97 3.62
N ILE A 13 -3.09 6.74 2.70
CA ILE A 13 -2.36 7.41 1.63
C ILE A 13 -2.43 8.91 1.87
N ARG A 14 -1.27 9.54 2.04
CA ARG A 14 -1.16 11.00 2.12
C ARG A 14 -0.86 11.57 0.73
N MET A 15 -1.71 12.50 0.31
CA MET A 15 -1.58 13.19 -0.97
C MET A 15 -1.04 14.62 -0.76
N VAL A 16 -0.09 15.05 -1.59
CA VAL A 16 0.41 16.44 -1.66
C VAL A 16 0.48 16.83 -3.14
N ASP A 17 -0.08 17.99 -3.50
CA ASP A 17 -0.11 18.51 -4.87
C ASP A 17 -0.63 17.48 -5.91
N GLY A 18 -1.64 16.70 -5.52
CA GLY A 18 -2.21 15.66 -6.39
C GLY A 18 -1.31 14.45 -6.60
N ARG A 19 -0.26 14.26 -5.79
CA ARG A 19 0.62 13.09 -5.83
C ARG A 19 0.65 12.38 -4.49
N VAL A 20 0.89 11.07 -4.51
CA VAL A 20 1.15 10.30 -3.29
C VAL A 20 2.48 10.78 -2.70
N ALA A 21 2.44 11.29 -1.48
CA ALA A 21 3.62 11.73 -0.73
C ALA A 21 4.05 10.68 0.30
N GLU A 22 3.12 9.88 0.82
CA GLU A 22 3.39 8.85 1.81
C GLU A 22 2.32 7.76 1.77
N VAL A 23 2.74 6.53 2.05
CA VAL A 23 1.86 5.39 2.26
C VAL A 23 2.22 4.80 3.62
N ALA A 24 1.27 4.83 4.55
CA ALA A 24 1.34 4.09 5.81
C ALA A 24 0.41 2.88 5.72
N TYR A 25 0.78 1.78 6.37
CA TYR A 25 -0.02 0.56 6.34
C TYR A 25 0.06 -0.18 7.68
N ALA A 26 -0.99 -0.94 7.97
CA ALA A 26 -1.09 -1.78 9.16
C ALA A 26 -1.88 -3.05 8.84
N GLY A 27 -1.48 -4.16 9.45
CA GLY A 27 -2.09 -5.46 9.22
C GLY A 27 -1.06 -6.56 9.19
N ASP A 28 -1.31 -7.57 8.37
CA ASP A 28 -0.47 -8.76 8.26
C ASP A 28 0.83 -8.48 7.50
N ASN A 29 1.74 -7.78 8.17
CA ASN A 29 3.09 -7.48 7.68
C ASN A 29 3.98 -8.72 7.71
N ASN A 30 3.75 -9.63 8.66
CA ASN A 30 4.49 -10.87 8.82
C ASN A 30 3.51 -12.01 9.13
N LEU A 31 3.73 -13.16 8.50
CA LEU A 31 3.07 -14.42 8.82
C LEU A 31 4.02 -15.31 9.63
N PRO A 32 3.51 -16.34 10.34
CA PRO A 32 4.35 -17.23 11.15
C PRO A 32 5.55 -17.86 10.41
N ASN A 33 5.46 -18.03 9.09
CA ASN A 33 6.49 -18.65 8.25
C ASN A 33 7.09 -17.69 7.20
N ARG A 34 6.70 -16.41 7.18
CA ARG A 34 7.11 -15.48 6.13
C ARG A 34 7.15 -14.04 6.66
N ARG A 35 8.30 -13.39 6.51
CA ARG A 35 8.41 -11.94 6.68
C ARG A 35 7.94 -11.21 5.44
N ASP A 36 7.52 -9.96 5.60
CA ASP A 36 7.09 -9.08 4.50
C ASP A 36 5.98 -9.73 3.67
N ALA A 37 4.93 -10.14 4.39
CA ALA A 37 3.80 -10.88 3.87
C ALA A 37 2.76 -9.95 3.24
N LEU A 38 1.47 -10.19 3.50
CA LEU A 38 0.34 -9.59 2.81
C LEU A 38 0.46 -8.07 2.66
N CYS A 39 0.52 -7.31 3.75
CA CYS A 39 0.53 -5.85 3.68
C CYS A 39 1.77 -5.29 2.97
N VAL A 40 2.95 -5.73 3.39
CA VAL A 40 4.23 -5.21 2.85
C VAL A 40 4.33 -5.50 1.37
N SER A 41 4.09 -6.76 0.96
CA SER A 41 4.21 -7.15 -0.45
C SER A 41 3.18 -6.46 -1.34
N THR A 42 1.94 -6.26 -0.88
CA THR A 42 0.93 -5.52 -1.63
C THR A 42 1.34 -4.04 -1.80
N VAL A 43 1.76 -3.37 -0.73
CA VAL A 43 2.17 -1.95 -0.80
C VAL A 43 3.40 -1.77 -1.68
N ASP A 44 4.41 -2.63 -1.55
CA ASP A 44 5.63 -2.57 -2.36
C ASP A 44 5.35 -2.79 -3.84
N ALA A 45 4.43 -3.71 -4.19
CA ALA A 45 4.02 -3.92 -5.57
C ALA A 45 3.36 -2.65 -6.15
N CYS A 46 2.47 -2.01 -5.41
CA CYS A 46 1.85 -0.75 -5.83
C CYS A 46 2.87 0.38 -5.99
N VAL A 47 3.80 0.55 -5.05
CA VAL A 47 4.86 1.57 -5.13
C VAL A 47 5.77 1.31 -6.33
N THR A 48 6.16 0.06 -6.55
CA THR A 48 7.00 -0.33 -7.69
C THR A 48 6.30 -0.03 -9.01
N TYR A 49 5.03 -0.44 -9.14
CA TYR A 49 4.21 -0.14 -10.31
C TYR A 49 4.09 1.37 -10.56
N ALA A 50 3.80 2.15 -9.52
CA ALA A 50 3.69 3.61 -9.62
C ALA A 50 5.02 4.26 -10.03
N ARG A 51 6.17 3.75 -9.58
CA ARG A 51 7.48 4.25 -10.02
C ARG A 51 7.76 3.95 -11.49
N GLN A 52 7.32 2.79 -11.98
CA GLN A 52 7.50 2.38 -13.38
C GLN A 52 6.54 3.10 -14.34
N HIS A 53 5.33 3.42 -13.90
CA HIS A 53 4.24 3.89 -14.77
C HIS A 53 3.66 5.27 -14.40
N GLY A 54 4.09 5.89 -13.31
CA GLY A 54 3.47 7.06 -12.68
C GLY A 54 3.71 8.42 -13.32
N GLN A 55 3.99 8.49 -14.63
CA GLN A 55 4.15 9.78 -15.32
C GLN A 55 2.83 10.54 -15.56
N ARG A 56 1.68 10.04 -15.07
CA ARG A 56 0.38 10.70 -15.24
C ARG A 56 0.04 11.50 -13.97
N PRO A 57 -0.04 12.84 -14.04
CA PRO A 57 -0.51 13.65 -12.92
C PRO A 57 -1.91 13.17 -12.52
N ALA A 58 -2.17 12.97 -11.23
CA ALA A 58 -3.55 12.77 -10.80
C ALA A 58 -4.33 14.05 -11.15
N ALA A 59 -5.52 13.88 -11.71
CA ALA A 59 -6.36 15.00 -12.10
C ALA A 59 -6.55 15.93 -10.89
N ARG A 60 -6.16 17.19 -11.07
CA ARG A 60 -6.26 18.23 -10.05
C ARG A 60 -7.75 18.48 -9.79
N SER A 61 -8.31 17.87 -8.75
CA SER A 61 -9.66 18.24 -8.29
C SER A 61 -9.58 19.66 -7.75
N ALA A 62 -10.24 20.58 -8.45
CA ALA A 62 -10.50 21.93 -7.96
C ALA A 62 -11.40 21.80 -6.72
N ARG A 63 -11.02 22.51 -5.65
CA ARG A 63 -11.72 22.54 -4.38
C ARG A 63 -13.03 23.33 -4.50
#